data_AF-A0A554FW69-F1
#
_entry.id   AF-A0A554FW69-F1
#
_cell.length_a   1.000
_cell.length_b   1.000
_cell.length_c   1.000
_cell.angle_alpha   90.00
_cell.angle_beta   90.00
_cell.angle_gamma   90.00
#
_symmetry.space_group_name_H-M   'P 1'
#
loop_
_entity.id
_entity.type
_entity.pdbx_description
1 polymer ?
#
loop_
_entity_poly.entity_id
_entity_poly.type
_entity_poly.pdbx_seq_one_letter_code
_entity_poly.pdbx_strand_id
1 'polypeptide(L)'
;MRKPWWCLAVVLALSSCRKEPTEGTPEEGSEVGETVARLEGGAAGDGDAAGPFSVTKAKLDAYVGYQRKMLEVYGSLMRGLQDMGPLMDAGTPQALEAARSGLKLIERKAQAEADARKAAGLSTEEVNRIAEVVTAVISQRQMGRTLQYEEELKKLEALQSRMPVEQQQELAPQVESMRRQVEAFQKLPEARRDFGDANVDVVLTREADLTKNYQDMLKAFAGVRR
;
A
#
# COMPACT_ATOMS: atom_id res chain seq x y z
N MET A 1 19.26 41.83 -11.81
CA MET A 1 18.41 41.36 -10.69
C MET A 1 18.86 39.96 -10.31
N ARG A 2 19.56 39.85 -9.17
CA ARG A 2 20.16 38.60 -8.64
C ARG A 2 19.35 38.18 -7.42
N LYS A 3 18.83 36.95 -7.38
CA LYS A 3 18.19 36.37 -6.19
C LYS A 3 19.09 35.26 -5.64
N PRO A 4 19.54 35.32 -4.38
CA PRO A 4 20.30 34.25 -3.76
C PRO A 4 19.38 33.24 -3.05
N TRP A 5 19.86 32.00 -3.09
CA TRP A 5 19.51 30.83 -2.29
C TRP A 5 19.85 31.03 -0.79
N TRP A 6 19.37 30.10 0.06
CA TRP A 6 19.41 30.02 1.55
C TRP A 6 18.23 30.73 2.25
N CYS A 7 17.50 30.12 3.20
CA CYS A 7 17.95 29.30 4.32
C CYS A 7 17.05 28.08 4.62
N LEU A 8 17.70 27.02 5.08
CA LEU A 8 17.15 25.82 5.72
C LEU A 8 17.62 25.89 7.18
N ALA A 9 16.72 26.05 8.15
CA ALA A 9 17.04 25.90 9.57
C ALA A 9 15.79 25.67 10.47
N VAL A 10 15.76 24.47 11.05
CA VAL A 10 15.52 24.19 12.49
C VAL A 10 14.18 24.63 13.11
N VAL A 11 13.28 23.67 13.31
CA VAL A 11 12.51 23.56 14.57
C VAL A 11 12.50 22.09 15.00
N LEU A 12 13.58 21.70 15.71
CA LEU A 12 13.61 20.55 16.61
C LEU A 12 13.62 21.12 18.02
N ALA A 13 12.46 21.18 18.65
CA ALA A 13 12.33 21.44 20.08
C ALA A 13 11.00 20.84 20.55
N LEU A 14 11.08 19.78 21.37
CA LEU A 14 10.18 19.40 22.46
C LEU A 14 10.32 17.88 22.73
N SER A 15 11.44 17.47 23.31
CA SER A 15 11.53 16.27 24.16
C SER A 15 12.88 16.21 24.86
N SER A 16 12.96 16.88 26.00
CA SER A 16 14.01 16.69 27.00
C SER A 16 13.43 16.90 28.41
N CYS A 17 12.55 15.97 28.82
CA CYS A 17 12.25 15.82 30.24
C CYS A 17 13.37 15.00 30.90
N ARG A 18 14.05 15.69 31.80
CA ARG A 18 15.25 15.34 32.53
C ARG A 18 14.97 14.29 33.61
N LYS A 19 15.87 13.33 33.69
CA LYS A 19 16.01 12.27 34.70
C LYS A 19 16.59 12.84 36.00
N GLU A 20 15.99 12.51 37.15
CA GLU A 20 16.70 12.37 38.43
C GLU A 20 16.14 11.16 39.22
N PRO A 21 16.99 10.35 39.88
CA PRO A 21 16.62 9.23 40.74
C PRO A 21 16.61 9.64 42.22
N THR A 22 15.85 8.98 43.10
CA THR A 22 16.23 8.64 44.50
C THR A 22 15.19 7.67 45.09
N GLU A 23 15.70 6.69 45.84
CA GLU A 23 15.07 5.52 46.47
C GLU A 23 14.13 5.84 47.66
N GLY A 24 13.21 4.92 47.97
CA GLY A 24 12.46 4.87 49.24
C GLY A 24 11.18 4.03 49.21
N THR A 25 11.27 2.76 49.62
CA THR A 25 10.18 1.82 50.02
C THR A 25 9.93 1.99 51.55
N PRO A 26 8.79 1.58 52.22
CA PRO A 26 7.73 0.60 51.89
C PRO A 26 6.24 0.99 52.20
N GLU A 27 5.36 0.04 51.81
CA GLU A 27 4.03 -0.32 52.36
C GLU A 27 2.83 0.64 52.21
N GLU A 28 1.83 0.24 51.42
CA GLU A 28 0.60 -0.45 51.87
C GLU A 28 -0.32 -0.70 50.66
N GLY A 29 -1.09 -1.79 50.72
CA GLY A 29 -1.80 -2.35 49.59
C GLY A 29 -3.06 -1.59 49.15
N SER A 30 -3.45 -1.81 47.89
CA SER A 30 -4.85 -1.91 47.52
C SER A 30 -4.97 -2.68 46.21
N GLU A 31 -5.50 -3.89 46.31
CA GLU A 31 -6.08 -4.64 45.20
C GLU A 31 -7.25 -3.86 44.62
N VAL A 32 -7.17 -3.40 43.37
CA VAL A 32 -8.26 -3.48 42.38
C VAL A 32 -7.63 -3.38 40.99
N GLY A 33 -7.55 -4.50 40.27
CA GLY A 33 -7.02 -4.53 38.91
C GLY A 33 -7.19 -5.87 38.21
N GLU A 34 -8.28 -6.58 38.52
CA GLU A 34 -8.68 -7.76 37.75
C GLU A 34 -9.41 -7.33 36.47
N THR A 35 -9.08 -8.00 35.37
CA THR A 35 -9.87 -8.14 34.13
C THR A 35 -9.87 -6.99 33.09
N VAL A 36 -8.74 -6.78 32.39
CA VAL A 36 -8.78 -6.73 30.91
C VAL A 36 -7.47 -7.31 30.33
N ALA A 37 -7.12 -8.53 30.73
CA ALA A 37 -6.22 -9.36 29.95
C ALA A 37 -7.07 -10.38 29.19
N ARG A 38 -6.75 -10.60 27.91
CA ARG A 38 -7.15 -11.75 27.08
C ARG A 38 -8.45 -11.62 26.27
N LEU A 39 -8.35 -10.86 25.19
CA LEU A 39 -9.04 -11.18 23.92
C LEU A 39 -8.02 -11.25 22.77
N GLU A 40 -6.94 -11.99 22.96
CA GLU A 40 -6.17 -12.55 21.85
C GLU A 40 -6.26 -14.07 21.94
N GLY A 41 -7.42 -14.58 21.53
CA GLY A 41 -7.62 -15.98 21.16
C GLY A 41 -7.37 -16.15 19.66
N GLY A 42 -6.18 -15.78 19.20
CA GLY A 42 -5.70 -16.14 17.87
C GLY A 42 -5.33 -17.61 17.88
N ALA A 43 -6.18 -18.45 17.29
CA ALA A 43 -5.88 -19.85 17.07
C ALA A 43 -4.53 -19.96 16.33
N ALA A 44 -3.57 -20.59 17.01
CA ALA A 44 -2.31 -21.02 16.44
C ALA A 44 -2.59 -21.89 15.22
N GLY A 45 -2.29 -21.34 14.04
CA GLY A 45 -2.24 -22.05 12.77
C GLY A 45 -0.79 -22.11 12.33
N ASP A 46 -0.18 -23.28 12.51
CA ASP A 46 1.04 -23.83 11.94
C ASP A 46 2.19 -22.89 11.52
N GLY A 47 3.28 -23.00 12.28
CA GLY A 47 4.62 -23.09 11.71
C GLY A 47 5.19 -21.77 11.17
N ASP A 48 5.30 -20.77 12.03
CA ASP A 48 6.20 -19.64 11.77
C ASP A 48 7.65 -20.14 11.87
N ALA A 49 8.16 -20.66 10.75
CA ALA A 49 9.57 -20.92 10.58
C ALA A 49 10.29 -19.57 10.73
N ALA A 50 11.12 -19.45 11.76
CA ALA A 50 11.89 -18.26 12.11
C ALA A 50 12.81 -17.79 10.95
N GLY A 51 12.22 -17.13 9.96
CA GLY A 51 12.85 -16.71 8.73
C GLY A 51 12.06 -15.60 8.05
N PRO A 52 12.62 -14.96 7.01
CA PRO A 52 11.95 -13.88 6.30
C PRO A 52 10.62 -14.34 5.71
N PHE A 53 9.58 -13.49 5.80
CA PHE A 53 8.25 -13.78 5.24
C PHE A 53 8.36 -14.17 3.75
N SER A 54 7.77 -15.30 3.39
CA SER A 54 7.79 -15.83 2.03
C SER A 54 6.39 -15.81 1.40
N VAL A 55 6.28 -15.17 0.24
CA VAL A 55 5.09 -15.17 -0.61
C VAL A 55 5.13 -16.46 -1.44
N THR A 56 4.29 -17.43 -1.07
CA THR A 56 4.11 -18.63 -1.88
C THR A 56 3.08 -18.39 -2.96
N LYS A 57 3.13 -19.18 -4.04
CA LYS A 57 2.12 -19.14 -5.11
C LYS A 57 0.69 -19.31 -4.58
N ALA A 58 0.49 -20.25 -3.65
CA ALA A 58 -0.82 -20.50 -3.05
C ALA A 58 -1.35 -19.28 -2.28
N LYS A 59 -0.49 -18.65 -1.45
CA LYS A 59 -0.85 -17.43 -0.71
C LYS A 59 -1.16 -16.26 -1.65
N LEU A 60 -0.39 -16.11 -2.73
CA LEU A 60 -0.63 -15.08 -3.73
C LEU A 60 -1.94 -15.31 -4.49
N ASP A 61 -2.23 -16.55 -4.88
CA ASP A 61 -3.46 -16.91 -5.59
C ASP A 61 -4.70 -16.64 -4.72
N ALA A 62 -4.63 -16.99 -3.43
CA ALA A 62 -5.65 -16.66 -2.45
C ALA A 62 -5.81 -15.13 -2.29
N TYR A 63 -4.69 -14.41 -2.23
CA TYR A 63 -4.68 -12.95 -2.10
C TYR A 63 -5.29 -12.25 -3.33
N VAL A 64 -5.04 -12.74 -4.55
CA VAL A 64 -5.67 -12.21 -5.77
C VAL A 64 -7.20 -12.36 -5.70
N GLY A 65 -7.69 -13.50 -5.22
CA GLY A 65 -9.12 -13.73 -4.99
C GLY A 65 -9.70 -12.80 -3.92
N TYR A 66 -8.98 -12.66 -2.80
CA TYR A 66 -9.31 -11.73 -1.72
C TYR A 66 -9.43 -10.28 -2.24
N GLN A 67 -8.46 -9.79 -3.02
CA GLN A 67 -8.51 -8.44 -3.58
C GLN A 67 -9.75 -8.21 -4.45
N ARG A 68 -10.11 -9.18 -5.30
CA ARG A 68 -11.32 -9.08 -6.14
C ARG A 68 -12.58 -8.97 -5.29
N LYS A 69 -12.67 -9.79 -4.23
CA LYS A 69 -13.80 -9.72 -3.31
C LYS A 69 -13.86 -8.38 -2.59
N MET A 70 -12.72 -7.86 -2.17
CA MET A 70 -12.64 -6.54 -1.53
C MET A 70 -13.06 -5.42 -2.48
N LEU A 71 -12.74 -5.49 -3.78
CA LEU A 71 -13.23 -4.51 -4.76
C LEU A 71 -14.76 -4.49 -4.87
N GLU A 72 -15.43 -5.64 -4.79
CA GLU A 72 -16.89 -5.70 -4.73
C GLU A 72 -17.43 -5.04 -3.46
N VAL A 73 -16.80 -5.32 -2.32
CA VAL A 73 -17.14 -4.71 -1.02
C VAL A 73 -16.99 -3.19 -1.09
N TYR A 74 -15.85 -2.69 -1.57
CA TYR A 74 -15.64 -1.25 -1.73
C TYR A 74 -16.63 -0.62 -2.72
N GLY A 75 -16.93 -1.27 -3.84
CA GLY A 75 -17.93 -0.77 -4.79
C GLY A 75 -19.35 -0.72 -4.20
N SER A 76 -19.71 -1.63 -3.30
CA SER A 76 -20.98 -1.57 -2.55
C SER A 76 -20.98 -0.47 -1.50
N LEU A 77 -19.85 -0.27 -0.82
CA LEU A 77 -19.66 0.72 0.23
C LEU A 77 -19.76 2.14 -0.33
N MET A 78 -19.04 2.42 -1.43
CA MET A 78 -19.03 3.75 -2.05
C MET A 78 -20.42 4.16 -2.55
N ARG A 79 -21.20 3.22 -3.12
CA ARG A 79 -22.61 3.47 -3.48
C ARG A 79 -23.45 3.81 -2.26
N GLY A 80 -23.33 3.02 -1.18
CA GLY A 80 -24.05 3.28 0.07
C GLY A 80 -23.69 4.63 0.70
N LEU A 81 -22.44 5.10 0.55
CA LEU A 81 -22.02 6.42 1.03
C LEU A 81 -22.52 7.58 0.15
N GLN A 82 -22.54 7.41 -1.18
CA GLN A 82 -23.11 8.41 -2.10
C GLN A 82 -24.59 8.68 -1.79
N ASP A 83 -25.35 7.63 -1.48
CA ASP A 83 -26.77 7.74 -1.09
C ASP A 83 -26.97 8.50 0.23
N MET A 84 -25.93 8.62 1.08
CA MET A 84 -25.99 9.32 2.37
C MET A 84 -25.48 10.78 2.32
N GLY A 85 -24.73 11.17 1.28
CA GLY A 85 -24.09 12.49 1.17
C GLY A 85 -25.03 13.69 1.40
N PRO A 86 -26.24 13.72 0.82
CA PRO A 86 -27.19 14.83 1.01
C PRO A 86 -27.76 14.97 2.43
N LEU A 87 -27.61 13.96 3.30
CA LEU A 87 -28.29 13.89 4.60
C LEU A 87 -27.40 14.25 5.81
N MET A 88 -26.08 14.34 5.65
CA MET A 88 -25.15 14.53 6.78
C MET A 88 -24.97 15.99 7.22
N ASP A 89 -25.30 16.98 6.39
CA ASP A 89 -25.02 18.41 6.65
C ASP A 89 -26.09 19.15 7.49
N ALA A 90 -27.23 18.51 7.81
CA ALA A 90 -28.41 19.26 8.24
C ALA A 90 -28.61 19.38 9.77
N GLY A 91 -27.85 18.67 10.63
CA GLY A 91 -28.07 18.68 12.08
C GLY A 91 -29.49 18.24 12.52
N THR A 92 -30.23 17.60 11.61
CA THR A 92 -31.63 17.17 11.77
C THR A 92 -31.72 15.75 12.33
N PRO A 93 -32.91 15.30 12.78
CA PRO A 93 -33.15 13.88 13.08
C PRO A 93 -32.76 12.95 11.92
N GLN A 94 -32.92 13.38 10.66
CA GLN A 94 -32.46 12.63 9.49
C GLN A 94 -30.92 12.50 9.41
N ALA A 95 -30.17 13.49 9.89
CA ALA A 95 -28.70 13.40 9.97
C ALA A 95 -28.24 12.38 11.03
N LEU A 96 -28.98 12.24 12.14
CA LEU A 96 -28.76 11.21 13.17
C LEU A 96 -29.03 9.80 12.63
N GLU A 97 -30.06 9.62 11.80
CA GLU A 97 -30.33 8.34 11.11
C GLU A 97 -29.28 8.03 10.03
N ALA A 98 -28.83 9.04 9.29
CA ALA A 98 -27.73 8.90 8.34
C ALA A 98 -26.43 8.48 9.05
N ALA A 99 -26.10 9.08 10.20
CA ALA A 99 -24.93 8.70 11.00
C ALA A 99 -25.00 7.23 11.49
N ARG A 100 -26.16 6.78 12.00
CA ARG A 100 -26.36 5.36 12.38
C ARG A 100 -26.24 4.42 11.19
N SER A 101 -26.75 4.83 10.03
CA SER A 101 -26.65 4.05 8.79
C SER A 101 -25.20 3.98 8.31
N GLY A 102 -24.43 5.07 8.45
CA GLY A 102 -23.00 5.10 8.19
C GLY A 102 -22.21 4.15 9.10
N LEU A 103 -22.50 4.12 10.40
CA LEU A 103 -21.87 3.17 11.34
C LEU A 103 -22.17 1.71 10.95
N LYS A 104 -23.43 1.36 10.65
CA LYS A 104 -23.79 0.03 10.16
C LYS A 104 -23.08 -0.35 8.87
N LEU A 105 -22.83 0.64 8.00
CA LEU A 105 -22.13 0.43 6.75
C LEU A 105 -20.63 0.12 6.99
N ILE A 106 -20.00 0.78 7.97
CA ILE A 106 -18.63 0.50 8.41
C ILE A 106 -18.54 -0.90 9.04
N GLU A 107 -19.49 -1.27 9.92
CA GLU A 107 -19.54 -2.60 10.54
C GLU A 107 -19.68 -3.71 9.47
N ARG A 108 -20.56 -3.51 8.49
CA ARG A 108 -20.71 -4.44 7.36
C ARG A 108 -19.43 -4.58 6.55
N LYS A 109 -18.67 -3.50 6.34
CA LYS A 109 -17.36 -3.56 5.68
C LYS A 109 -16.39 -4.41 6.51
N ALA A 110 -16.26 -4.14 7.80
CA ALA A 110 -15.35 -4.87 8.68
C ALA A 110 -15.67 -6.37 8.69
N GLN A 111 -16.96 -6.72 8.75
CA GLN A 111 -17.41 -8.11 8.67
C GLN A 111 -17.09 -8.73 7.30
N ALA A 112 -17.40 -8.03 6.20
CA ALA A 112 -17.13 -8.54 4.86
C ALA A 112 -15.64 -8.75 4.59
N GLU A 113 -14.78 -7.90 5.15
CA GLU A 113 -13.32 -8.03 5.08
C GLU A 113 -12.83 -9.25 5.88
N ALA A 114 -13.35 -9.45 7.10
CA ALA A 114 -13.05 -10.63 7.91
C ALA A 114 -13.50 -11.92 7.23
N ASP A 115 -14.68 -11.94 6.64
CA ASP A 115 -15.23 -13.09 5.91
C ASP A 115 -14.43 -13.38 4.63
N ALA A 116 -14.08 -12.36 3.86
CA ALA A 116 -13.27 -12.51 2.65
C ALA A 116 -11.88 -13.07 2.98
N ARG A 117 -11.25 -12.58 4.06
CA ARG A 117 -9.97 -13.08 4.54
C ARG A 117 -10.06 -14.53 5.01
N LYS A 118 -11.08 -14.86 5.80
CA LYS A 118 -11.33 -16.25 6.26
C LYS A 118 -11.59 -17.19 5.09
N ALA A 119 -12.37 -16.77 4.10
CA ALA A 119 -12.64 -17.55 2.89
C ALA A 119 -11.38 -17.77 2.03
N ALA A 120 -10.45 -16.81 2.02
CA ALA A 120 -9.16 -16.93 1.37
C ALA A 120 -8.15 -17.79 2.16
N GLY A 121 -8.46 -18.16 3.41
CA GLY A 121 -7.55 -18.89 4.28
C GLY A 121 -6.29 -18.09 4.64
N LEU A 122 -6.37 -16.76 4.65
CA LEU A 122 -5.24 -15.88 4.98
C LEU A 122 -5.41 -15.27 6.37
N SER A 123 -4.31 -15.09 7.08
CA SER A 123 -4.28 -14.28 8.30
C SER A 123 -4.27 -12.77 7.97
N THR A 124 -4.54 -11.91 8.96
CA THR A 124 -4.46 -10.44 8.75
C THR A 124 -3.03 -10.04 8.41
N GLU A 125 -2.07 -10.63 9.11
CA GLU A 125 -0.65 -10.39 8.88
C GLU A 125 -0.24 -10.82 7.47
N GLU A 126 -0.67 -12.00 7.01
CA GLU A 126 -0.37 -12.47 5.66
C GLU A 126 -0.94 -11.55 4.59
N VAL A 127 -2.20 -11.10 4.74
CA VAL A 127 -2.80 -10.12 3.82
C VAL A 127 -1.95 -8.85 3.76
N ASN A 128 -1.55 -8.31 4.91
CA ASN A 128 -0.76 -7.08 4.98
C ASN A 128 0.63 -7.26 4.37
N ARG A 129 1.33 -8.35 4.70
CA ARG A 129 2.68 -8.63 4.20
C ARG A 129 2.69 -8.92 2.70
N ILE A 130 1.69 -9.63 2.17
CA ILE A 130 1.54 -9.82 0.72
C ILE A 130 1.19 -8.49 0.06
N ALA A 131 0.33 -7.66 0.67
CA ALA A 131 -0.04 -6.36 0.14
C ALA A 131 1.16 -5.41 0.00
N GLU A 132 2.09 -5.41 0.95
CA GLU A 132 3.35 -4.65 0.88
C GLU A 132 4.15 -5.03 -0.36
N VAL A 133 4.45 -6.32 -0.55
CA VAL A 133 5.23 -6.83 -1.69
C VAL A 133 4.51 -6.53 -3.02
N VAL A 134 3.22 -6.85 -3.10
CA VAL A 134 2.41 -6.62 -4.31
C VAL A 134 2.38 -5.14 -4.66
N THR A 135 2.18 -4.27 -3.68
CA THR A 135 2.13 -2.82 -3.92
C THR A 135 3.47 -2.30 -4.41
N ALA A 136 4.58 -2.69 -3.80
CA ALA A 136 5.91 -2.29 -4.24
C ALA A 136 6.20 -2.73 -5.69
N VAL A 137 5.89 -3.98 -6.03
CA VAL A 137 6.13 -4.55 -7.37
C VAL A 137 5.21 -3.91 -8.43
N ILE A 138 3.90 -3.89 -8.17
CA ILE A 138 2.91 -3.47 -9.18
C ILE A 138 2.89 -1.95 -9.36
N SER A 139 3.12 -1.17 -8.31
CA SER A 139 3.18 0.31 -8.45
C SER A 139 4.36 0.74 -9.32
N GLN A 140 5.54 0.14 -9.15
CA GLN A 140 6.71 0.42 -9.99
C GLN A 140 6.48 -0.01 -11.45
N ARG A 141 5.95 -1.22 -11.67
CA ARG A 141 5.56 -1.69 -13.02
C ARG A 141 4.57 -0.74 -13.69
N GLN A 142 3.55 -0.31 -12.96
CA GLN A 142 2.52 0.57 -13.48
C GLN A 142 3.05 1.99 -13.74
N MET A 143 4.00 2.48 -12.94
CA MET A 143 4.65 3.75 -13.16
C MET A 143 5.44 3.75 -14.47
N GLY A 144 6.25 2.71 -14.72
CA GLY A 144 6.99 2.55 -15.98
C GLY A 144 6.09 2.52 -17.21
N ARG A 145 4.93 1.83 -17.11
CA ARG A 145 3.90 1.80 -18.17
C ARG A 145 3.22 3.15 -18.39
N THR A 146 2.83 3.82 -17.31
CA THR A 146 2.08 5.09 -17.36
C THR A 146 2.94 6.22 -17.94
N LEU A 147 4.23 6.23 -17.62
CA LEU A 147 5.19 7.22 -18.12
C LEU A 147 5.73 6.88 -19.52
N GLN A 148 5.34 5.74 -20.11
CA GLN A 148 5.70 5.32 -21.47
C GLN A 148 7.22 5.31 -21.74
N TYR A 149 8.04 5.11 -20.71
CA TYR A 149 9.51 5.18 -20.82
C TYR A 149 10.09 4.24 -21.88
N GLU A 150 9.50 3.06 -22.06
CA GLU A 150 9.92 2.13 -23.10
C GLU A 150 9.66 2.65 -24.52
N GLU A 151 8.52 3.31 -24.73
CA GLU A 151 8.16 3.88 -26.04
C GLU A 151 9.01 5.11 -26.35
N GLU A 152 9.19 5.98 -25.35
CA GLU A 152 10.09 7.13 -25.47
C GLU A 152 11.54 6.69 -25.71
N LEU A 153 11.99 5.59 -25.09
CA LEU A 153 13.34 5.07 -25.30
C LEU A 153 13.51 4.60 -26.73
N LYS A 154 12.54 3.84 -27.26
CA LYS A 154 12.56 3.41 -28.67
C LYS A 154 12.59 4.60 -29.64
N LYS A 155 11.83 5.66 -29.36
CA LYS A 155 11.85 6.89 -30.17
C LYS A 155 13.22 7.56 -30.13
N LEU A 156 13.82 7.67 -28.94
CA LEU A 156 15.11 8.30 -28.74
C LEU A 156 16.26 7.50 -29.39
N GLU A 157 16.24 6.18 -29.28
CA GLU A 157 17.20 5.28 -29.95
C GLU A 157 17.05 5.35 -31.48
N ALA A 158 15.81 5.36 -31.98
CA ALA A 158 15.56 5.52 -33.42
C ALA A 158 16.06 6.89 -33.93
N LEU A 159 15.86 7.96 -33.16
CA LEU A 159 16.39 9.28 -33.48
C LEU A 159 17.92 9.28 -33.49
N GLN A 160 18.56 8.73 -32.45
CA GLN A 160 20.01 8.59 -32.35
C GLN A 160 20.56 7.88 -33.59
N SER A 161 19.99 6.74 -33.98
CA SER A 161 20.49 5.95 -35.12
C SER A 161 20.48 6.67 -36.47
N ARG A 162 19.71 7.76 -36.60
CA ARG A 162 19.57 8.55 -37.83
C ARG A 162 20.46 9.80 -37.84
N MET A 163 21.15 10.10 -36.75
CA MET A 163 22.02 11.27 -36.62
C MET A 163 23.44 10.99 -37.13
N PRO A 164 24.22 12.03 -37.47
CA PRO A 164 25.67 11.91 -37.67
C PRO A 164 26.38 11.40 -36.40
N VAL A 165 27.49 10.69 -36.56
CA VAL A 165 28.21 9.98 -35.47
C VAL A 165 28.55 10.89 -34.29
N GLU A 166 28.97 12.13 -34.54
CA GLU A 166 29.29 13.10 -33.48
C GLU A 166 28.06 13.41 -32.60
N GLN A 167 26.90 13.64 -33.22
CA GLN A 167 25.63 13.86 -32.50
C GLN A 167 25.12 12.60 -31.82
N GLN A 168 25.41 11.41 -32.37
CA GLN A 168 25.09 10.14 -31.70
C GLN A 168 25.83 10.02 -30.37
N GLN A 169 27.11 10.41 -30.34
CA GLN A 169 27.94 10.40 -29.13
C GLN A 169 27.44 11.39 -28.09
N GLU A 170 26.99 12.58 -28.52
CA GLU A 170 26.39 13.57 -27.63
C GLU A 170 25.07 13.09 -27.00
N LEU A 171 24.24 12.37 -27.75
CA LEU A 171 22.94 11.85 -27.27
C LEU A 171 23.07 10.55 -26.46
N ALA A 172 24.18 9.83 -26.59
CA ALA A 172 24.40 8.53 -25.96
C ALA A 172 24.19 8.51 -24.43
N PRO A 173 24.67 9.50 -23.65
CA PRO A 173 24.43 9.53 -22.20
C PRO A 173 22.95 9.64 -21.83
N GLN A 174 22.15 10.36 -22.63
CA GLN A 174 20.72 10.50 -22.40
C GLN A 174 20.00 9.18 -22.68
N VAL A 175 20.31 8.53 -23.81
CA VAL A 175 19.78 7.20 -24.15
C VAL A 175 20.13 6.19 -23.07
N GLU A 176 21.37 6.18 -22.59
CA GLU A 176 21.82 5.27 -21.54
C GLU A 176 21.16 5.54 -20.18
N SER A 177 20.95 6.80 -19.84
CA SER A 177 20.15 7.18 -18.66
C SER A 177 18.72 6.63 -18.75
N MET A 178 18.11 6.71 -19.93
CA MET A 178 16.74 6.26 -20.14
C MET A 178 16.63 4.73 -20.19
N ARG A 179 17.63 4.02 -20.73
CA ARG A 179 17.76 2.56 -20.61
C ARG A 179 17.78 2.11 -19.16
N ARG A 180 18.61 2.75 -18.33
CA ARG A 180 18.71 2.40 -16.91
C ARG A 180 17.38 2.63 -16.17
N GLN A 181 16.63 3.67 -16.52
CA GLN A 181 15.30 3.90 -15.96
C GLN A 181 14.30 2.81 -16.37
N VAL A 182 14.25 2.46 -17.67
CA VAL A 182 13.42 1.35 -18.17
C VAL A 182 13.79 0.04 -17.46
N GLU A 183 15.09 -0.25 -17.36
CA GLU A 183 15.60 -1.43 -16.70
C GLU A 183 15.22 -1.46 -15.20
N ALA A 184 15.25 -0.33 -14.51
CA ALA A 184 14.82 -0.24 -13.11
C ALA A 184 13.35 -0.63 -12.94
N PHE A 185 12.45 -0.16 -13.81
CA PHE A 185 11.03 -0.56 -13.79
C PHE A 185 10.81 -2.02 -14.18
N GLN A 186 11.70 -2.59 -15.01
CA GLN A 186 11.60 -3.98 -15.46
C GLN A 186 12.18 -4.98 -14.47
N LYS A 187 13.31 -4.66 -13.85
CA LYS A 187 14.05 -5.55 -12.96
C LYS A 187 13.70 -5.36 -11.50
N LEU A 188 13.13 -4.22 -11.12
CA LEU A 188 12.64 -3.92 -9.78
C LEU A 188 13.72 -4.09 -8.69
N PRO A 189 14.92 -3.48 -8.83
CA PRO A 189 16.04 -3.73 -7.94
C PRO A 189 15.74 -3.33 -6.48
N GLU A 190 14.94 -2.29 -6.25
CA GLU A 190 14.53 -1.86 -4.91
C GLU A 190 13.61 -2.90 -4.25
N ALA A 191 12.57 -3.36 -4.96
CA ALA A 191 11.67 -4.38 -4.44
C ALA A 191 12.41 -5.71 -4.19
N ARG A 192 13.37 -6.07 -5.05
CA ARG A 192 14.21 -7.26 -4.85
C ARG A 192 15.11 -7.14 -3.63
N ARG A 193 15.68 -5.96 -3.37
CA ARG A 193 16.47 -5.71 -2.16
C ARG A 193 15.61 -5.81 -0.89
N ASP A 194 14.41 -5.24 -0.92
CA ASP A 194 13.58 -5.09 0.27
C ASP A 194 12.78 -6.35 0.59
N PHE A 195 12.39 -7.13 -0.42
CA PHE A 195 11.51 -8.30 -0.27
C PHE A 195 12.11 -9.62 -0.76
N GLY A 196 13.28 -9.61 -1.39
CA GLY A 196 13.95 -10.78 -1.93
C GLY A 196 13.44 -11.20 -3.31
N ASP A 197 14.34 -11.78 -4.11
CA ASP A 197 14.06 -12.20 -5.49
C ASP A 197 12.88 -13.16 -5.61
N ALA A 198 12.83 -14.18 -4.74
CA ALA A 198 11.79 -15.20 -4.78
C ALA A 198 10.38 -14.62 -4.60
N ASN A 199 10.21 -13.65 -3.69
CA ASN A 199 8.91 -13.03 -3.46
C ASN A 199 8.49 -12.16 -4.65
N VAL A 200 9.43 -11.39 -5.22
CA VAL A 200 9.17 -10.58 -6.42
C VAL A 200 8.81 -11.47 -7.60
N ASP A 201 9.54 -12.55 -7.82
CA ASP A 201 9.29 -13.47 -8.93
C ASP A 201 7.92 -14.14 -8.80
N VAL A 202 7.53 -14.57 -7.59
CA VAL A 202 6.18 -15.13 -7.35
C VAL A 202 5.11 -14.09 -7.67
N VAL A 203 5.25 -12.84 -7.20
CA VAL A 203 4.29 -11.76 -7.52
C VAL A 203 4.16 -11.54 -9.04
N LEU A 204 5.29 -11.54 -9.76
CA LEU A 204 5.29 -11.35 -11.21
C LEU A 204 4.56 -12.48 -11.95
N THR A 205 4.44 -13.69 -11.38
CA THR A 205 3.63 -14.76 -12.01
C THR A 205 2.14 -14.42 -12.13
N ARG A 206 1.63 -13.47 -11.34
CA ARG A 206 0.24 -12.99 -11.37
C ARG A 206 0.15 -11.50 -11.74
N GLU A 207 1.17 -10.94 -12.38
CA GLU A 207 1.26 -9.51 -12.68
C GLU A 207 0.02 -8.97 -13.40
N ALA A 208 -0.50 -9.68 -14.39
CA ALA A 208 -1.67 -9.25 -15.16
C ALA A 208 -2.93 -9.12 -14.28
N ASP A 209 -3.18 -10.12 -13.43
CA ASP A 209 -4.34 -10.12 -12.52
C ASP A 209 -4.22 -9.00 -11.48
N LEU A 210 -3.03 -8.84 -10.88
CA LEU A 210 -2.77 -7.84 -9.86
C LEU A 210 -2.81 -6.43 -10.42
N THR A 211 -2.27 -6.22 -11.63
CA THR A 211 -2.35 -4.95 -12.35
C THR A 211 -3.81 -4.59 -12.64
N LYS A 212 -4.61 -5.57 -13.10
CA LYS A 212 -6.04 -5.35 -13.34
C LYS A 212 -6.76 -4.96 -12.04
N ASN A 213 -6.55 -5.71 -10.96
CA ASN A 213 -7.14 -5.40 -9.65
C ASN A 213 -6.74 -3.98 -9.19
N TYR A 214 -5.48 -3.58 -9.36
CA TYR A 214 -5.00 -2.24 -9.04
C TYR A 214 -5.68 -1.15 -9.87
N GLN A 215 -5.83 -1.35 -11.18
CA GLN A 215 -6.53 -0.41 -12.06
C GLN A 215 -8.02 -0.31 -11.73
N ASP A 216 -8.67 -1.43 -11.44
CA ASP A 216 -10.08 -1.46 -11.07
C ASP A 216 -10.30 -0.76 -9.72
N MET A 217 -9.37 -0.91 -8.76
CA MET A 217 -9.33 -0.13 -7.52
C MET A 217 -9.27 1.38 -7.81
N LEU A 218 -8.33 1.83 -8.64
CA LEU A 218 -8.19 3.24 -8.98
C LEU A 218 -9.45 3.79 -9.66
N LYS A 219 -10.07 3.03 -10.56
CA LYS A 219 -11.33 3.41 -11.21
C LYS A 219 -12.49 3.51 -10.22
N ALA A 220 -12.63 2.54 -9.31
CA ALA A 220 -13.68 2.53 -8.30
C ALA A 220 -13.59 3.78 -7.40
N PHE A 221 -12.38 4.21 -7.04
CA PHE A 221 -12.19 5.44 -6.26
C PHE A 221 -12.29 6.73 -7.10
N ALA A 222 -11.85 6.73 -8.35
CA ALA A 222 -11.92 7.90 -9.23
C ALA A 222 -13.36 8.19 -9.72
N GLY A 223 -14.18 7.15 -9.92
CA GLY A 223 -15.56 7.24 -10.39
C GLY A 223 -16.53 7.87 -9.37
N VAL A 224 -16.09 8.14 -8.15
CA VAL A 224 -16.90 8.75 -7.08
C VAL A 224 -16.96 10.27 -7.18
N ARG A 225 -16.12 10.91 -8.00
CA ARG A 225 -16.02 12.37 -8.16
C ARG A 225 -16.92 13.00 -9.24
N ARG A 226 -18.04 12.39 -9.62
CA ARG A 226 -18.99 13.00 -10.56
C ARG A 226 -20.40 13.05 -9.99
#